data_AF-A0A820GTX0-F1
#
_entry.id   AF-A0A820GTX0-F1
#
_cell.length_a   1.000
_cell.length_b   1.000
_cell.length_c   1.000
_cell.angle_alpha   90.00
_cell.angle_beta   90.00
_cell.angle_gamma   90.00
#
_symmetry.space_group_name_H-M   'P 1'
#
loop_
_entity.id
_entity.type
_entity.pdbx_description
1 polymer ?
#
loop_
_entity_poly.entity_id
_entity_poly.type
_entity_poly.pdbx_seq_one_letter_code
_entity_poly.pdbx_strand_id
1 'polypeptide(L)'
;GDAQHVPWIVDLVLDHNDYPVSIYSVQYNSEGLPVGQGGDDLRYRYARWDGSTWHNYPLAYAGCRLYAGEDDYSGLAAIEPDDPSIVYISTNSDPVTGNPLISHSDEQRHYELFCGKTNDGGQTWTWTALTSNSTKDNLRPMRPRRTNKKNSDRYRTLVWLRGRYLAYTDYLQEIVARIWETNNNEKDGEDK
;
A
#
# COMPACT_ATOMS: atom_id res chain seq x y z
N GLY A 1 -0.67 -19.54 1.30
CA GLY A 1 0.24 -19.29 2.44
C GLY A 1 0.48 -20.60 3.14
N ASP A 2 1.51 -20.61 3.98
CA ASP A 2 1.89 -21.68 4.89
C ASP A 2 2.35 -21.02 6.21
N ALA A 3 2.88 -21.79 7.16
CA ALA A 3 3.31 -21.23 8.46
C ALA A 3 4.51 -20.27 8.35
N GLN A 4 5.22 -20.22 7.22
CA GLN A 4 6.34 -19.31 6.97
C GLN A 4 5.89 -18.10 6.15
N HIS A 5 4.68 -18.16 5.59
CA HIS A 5 4.10 -17.17 4.69
C HIS A 5 2.63 -16.92 5.05
N VAL A 6 2.40 -16.10 6.09
CA VAL A 6 1.07 -15.81 6.62
C VAL A 6 0.47 -14.60 5.88
N PRO A 7 -0.59 -14.78 5.05
CA PRO A 7 -1.13 -13.70 4.25
C PRO A 7 -2.29 -12.97 4.94
N TRP A 8 -2.37 -11.65 4.75
CA TRP A 8 -3.48 -10.80 5.18
C TRP A 8 -3.93 -9.89 4.05
N ILE A 9 -5.22 -9.92 3.73
CA ILE A 9 -5.80 -9.04 2.72
C ILE A 9 -5.70 -7.59 3.18
N VAL A 10 -5.27 -6.72 2.27
CA VAL A 10 -5.06 -5.29 2.52
C VAL A 10 -6.09 -4.46 1.76
N ASP A 11 -6.25 -4.69 0.46
CA ASP A 11 -7.23 -3.96 -0.35
C ASP A 11 -7.72 -4.80 -1.54
N LEU A 12 -8.90 -4.48 -2.06
CA LEU A 12 -9.50 -5.12 -3.23
C LEU A 12 -10.35 -4.13 -4.02
N VAL A 13 -10.13 -4.10 -5.33
CA VAL A 13 -10.93 -3.34 -6.30
C VAL A 13 -11.31 -4.21 -7.49
N LEU A 14 -12.21 -3.72 -8.33
CA LEU A 14 -12.49 -4.30 -9.64
C LEU A 14 -11.81 -3.45 -10.72
N ASP A 15 -11.22 -4.11 -11.71
CA ASP A 15 -10.68 -3.45 -12.90
C ASP A 15 -11.81 -3.07 -13.89
N HIS A 16 -11.43 -2.55 -15.07
CA HIS A 16 -12.40 -2.09 -16.07
C HIS A 16 -13.21 -3.22 -16.73
N ASN A 17 -12.82 -4.49 -16.54
CA ASN A 17 -13.56 -5.67 -16.98
C ASN A 17 -14.37 -6.31 -15.84
N ASP A 18 -14.51 -5.61 -14.70
CA ASP A 18 -15.09 -6.12 -13.46
C ASP A 18 -14.34 -7.32 -12.87
N TYR A 19 -13.05 -7.50 -13.21
CA TYR A 19 -12.23 -8.55 -12.63
C TYR A 19 -11.55 -8.08 -11.34
N PRO A 20 -11.48 -8.95 -10.31
CA PRO A 20 -10.90 -8.57 -9.02
C PRO A 20 -9.38 -8.41 -9.09
N VAL A 21 -8.92 -7.34 -8.45
CA VAL A 21 -7.52 -7.02 -8.16
C VAL A 21 -7.37 -6.81 -6.67
N SER A 22 -6.36 -7.43 -6.05
CA SER A 22 -6.12 -7.33 -4.61
C SER A 22 -4.65 -7.11 -4.28
N ILE A 23 -4.41 -6.30 -3.24
CA ILE A 23 -3.15 -6.26 -2.51
C ILE A 23 -3.33 -7.02 -1.20
N TYR A 24 -2.32 -7.80 -0.84
CA TYR A 24 -2.24 -8.46 0.45
C TYR A 24 -0.81 -8.40 0.98
N SER A 25 -0.65 -8.34 2.30
CA SER A 25 0.65 -8.50 2.95
C SER A 25 0.91 -9.97 3.24
N VAL A 26 2.18 -10.33 3.32
CA VAL A 26 2.64 -11.65 3.74
C VAL A 26 3.72 -11.45 4.79
N GLN A 27 3.51 -12.02 5.97
CA GLN A 27 4.54 -12.17 6.98
C GLN A 27 5.45 -13.33 6.61
N TYR A 28 6.75 -13.07 6.56
CA TYR A 28 7.78 -14.06 6.29
C TYR A 28 8.49 -14.51 7.58
N ASN A 29 9.02 -15.74 7.55
CA ASN A 29 10.03 -16.25 8.49
C ASN A 29 9.64 -16.18 9.97
N SER A 30 8.35 -16.29 10.30
CA SER A 30 7.84 -16.19 11.67
C SER A 30 7.38 -17.55 12.25
N GLU A 31 7.60 -18.65 11.53
CA GLU A 31 7.23 -19.99 12.00
C GLU A 31 7.92 -20.33 13.33
N GLY A 32 7.13 -20.85 14.27
CA GLY A 32 7.65 -21.35 15.55
C GLY A 32 8.14 -20.26 16.50
N LEU A 33 8.07 -18.99 16.10
CA LEU A 33 8.41 -17.88 16.97
C LEU A 33 7.31 -17.70 18.04
N PRO A 34 7.69 -17.30 19.27
CA PRO A 34 6.71 -16.90 20.27
C PRO A 34 5.88 -15.70 19.78
N VAL A 35 4.67 -15.58 20.32
CA VAL A 35 3.79 -14.42 20.07
C VAL A 35 4.54 -13.11 20.35
N GLY A 36 4.49 -12.18 19.40
CA GLY A 36 5.14 -10.87 19.51
C GLY A 36 6.56 -10.81 18.96
N GLN A 37 7.10 -11.94 18.49
CA GLN A 37 8.46 -12.04 17.96
C GLN A 37 8.51 -12.25 16.44
N GLY A 38 7.36 -12.41 15.77
CA GLY A 38 7.29 -12.48 14.31
C GLY A 38 7.21 -11.10 13.65
N GLY A 39 7.12 -11.05 12.32
CA GLY A 39 6.78 -9.80 11.62
C GLY A 39 7.95 -8.83 11.39
N ASP A 40 9.20 -9.30 11.36
CA ASP A 40 10.33 -8.43 10.98
C ASP A 40 10.51 -8.29 9.46
N ASP A 41 9.91 -9.19 8.67
CA ASP A 41 9.86 -9.15 7.19
C ASP A 41 8.41 -9.33 6.73
N LEU A 42 7.77 -8.21 6.39
CA LEU A 42 6.48 -8.16 5.72
C LEU A 42 6.69 -7.77 4.25
N ARG A 43 5.96 -8.41 3.34
CA ARG A 43 5.98 -8.10 1.91
C ARG A 43 4.58 -7.92 1.36
N TYR A 44 4.39 -6.93 0.52
CA TYR A 44 3.17 -6.79 -0.25
C TYR A 44 3.23 -7.65 -1.51
N ARG A 45 2.07 -8.20 -1.87
CA ARG A 45 1.81 -8.95 -3.09
C ARG A 45 0.65 -8.29 -3.84
N TYR A 46 0.73 -8.31 -5.16
CA TYR A 46 -0.33 -7.82 -6.06
C TYR A 46 -0.89 -9.01 -6.84
N ALA A 47 -2.18 -9.28 -6.67
CA ALA A 47 -2.88 -10.36 -7.34
C ALA A 47 -4.03 -9.83 -8.20
N ARG A 48 -4.18 -10.36 -9.42
CA ARG A 48 -5.28 -10.00 -10.32
C ARG A 48 -5.84 -11.22 -11.02
N TRP A 49 -7.15 -11.22 -11.22
CA TRP A 49 -7.83 -12.19 -12.07
C TRP A 49 -7.89 -11.65 -13.50
N ASP A 50 -7.66 -12.49 -14.51
CA ASP A 50 -7.74 -12.08 -15.92
C ASP A 50 -8.99 -12.60 -16.66
N GLY A 51 -9.93 -13.21 -15.93
CA GLY A 51 -11.08 -13.92 -16.50
C GLY A 51 -10.91 -15.45 -16.50
N SER A 52 -9.68 -15.95 -16.37
CA SER A 52 -9.34 -17.38 -16.48
C SER A 52 -8.40 -17.90 -15.41
N THR A 53 -7.43 -17.09 -14.97
CA THR A 53 -6.44 -17.47 -13.97
C THR A 53 -6.05 -16.29 -13.08
N TRP A 54 -5.61 -16.60 -11.86
CA TRP A 54 -5.02 -15.63 -10.94
C TRP A 54 -3.54 -15.43 -11.29
N HIS A 55 -3.16 -14.19 -11.52
CA HIS A 55 -1.77 -13.75 -11.58
C HIS A 55 -1.38 -13.17 -10.23
N ASN A 56 -0.20 -13.54 -9.73
CA ASN A 56 0.27 -13.13 -8.41
C ASN A 56 1.74 -12.71 -8.48
N TYR A 57 2.02 -11.44 -8.21
CA TYR A 57 3.33 -10.84 -8.34
C TYR A 57 3.83 -10.22 -7.02
N PRO A 58 5.15 -10.19 -6.77
CA PRO A 58 5.70 -9.32 -5.74
C PRO A 58 5.31 -7.87 -6.01
N LEU A 59 4.88 -7.14 -4.97
CA LEU A 59 4.63 -5.71 -5.09
C LEU A 59 5.79 -4.90 -4.50
N ALA A 60 6.05 -5.07 -3.21
CA ALA A 60 7.08 -4.33 -2.49
C ALA A 60 7.46 -5.00 -1.16
N TYR A 61 8.61 -4.64 -0.61
CA TYR A 61 8.84 -4.80 0.83
C TYR A 61 7.90 -3.88 1.60
N ALA A 62 7.12 -4.46 2.52
CA ALA A 62 6.16 -3.76 3.36
C ALA A 62 6.77 -3.26 4.69
N GLY A 63 8.00 -3.67 4.97
CA GLY A 63 8.70 -3.31 6.20
C GLY A 63 8.57 -4.38 7.27
N CYS A 64 8.48 -3.97 8.53
CA CYS A 64 8.22 -4.84 9.66
C CYS A 64 6.78 -4.69 10.17
N ARG A 65 6.47 -5.28 11.32
CA ARG A 65 5.23 -5.05 12.07
C ARG A 65 5.20 -3.62 12.63
N LEU A 66 4.00 -3.12 12.90
CA LEU A 66 3.82 -1.82 13.58
C LEU A 66 4.28 -1.88 15.04
N TYR A 67 4.05 -3.00 15.72
CA TYR A 67 4.45 -3.24 17.11
C TYR A 67 4.37 -4.74 17.44
N ALA A 68 5.05 -5.16 18.51
CA ALA A 68 5.02 -6.56 18.97
C ALA A 68 3.65 -6.96 19.51
N GLY A 69 3.17 -8.14 19.09
CA GLY A 69 1.92 -8.75 19.56
C GLY A 69 0.82 -8.77 18.49
N GLU A 70 0.94 -7.93 17.47
CA GLU A 70 0.19 -8.01 16.22
C GLU A 70 1.18 -8.13 15.06
N ASP A 71 1.79 -9.31 14.93
CA ASP A 71 2.98 -9.50 14.10
C ASP A 71 2.69 -9.41 12.58
N ASP A 72 1.42 -9.39 12.19
CA ASP A 72 0.97 -9.23 10.81
C ASP A 72 0.61 -7.77 10.44
N TYR A 73 0.60 -6.85 11.41
CA TYR A 73 0.18 -5.47 11.16
C TYR A 73 1.26 -4.73 10.37
N SER A 74 0.99 -4.51 9.08
CA SER A 74 1.79 -3.67 8.20
C SER A 74 1.31 -2.22 8.18
N GLY A 75 2.02 -1.37 7.42
CA GLY A 75 1.56 -0.01 7.10
C GLY A 75 0.29 0.04 6.24
N LEU A 76 -0.13 -1.08 5.65
CA LEU A 76 -1.18 -1.22 4.63
C LEU A 76 -0.88 -0.49 3.31
N ALA A 77 -1.79 -0.68 2.36
CA ALA A 77 -1.75 -0.17 1.01
C ALA A 77 -3.18 0.11 0.51
N ALA A 78 -3.29 0.85 -0.58
CA ALA A 78 -4.52 1.09 -1.31
C ALA A 78 -4.28 1.01 -2.82
N ILE A 79 -5.26 0.50 -3.55
CA ILE A 79 -5.30 0.49 -5.02
C ILE A 79 -6.07 1.73 -5.47
N GLU A 80 -5.65 2.39 -6.55
CA GLU A 80 -6.48 3.42 -7.18
C GLU A 80 -7.74 2.74 -7.77
N PRO A 81 -8.96 3.03 -7.27
CA PRO A 81 -10.14 2.24 -7.62
C PRO A 81 -10.58 2.35 -9.09
N ASP A 82 -10.11 3.38 -9.79
CA ASP A 82 -10.43 3.64 -11.19
C ASP A 82 -9.29 3.23 -12.14
N ASP A 83 -8.12 2.88 -11.60
CA ASP A 83 -6.94 2.46 -12.38
C ASP A 83 -6.02 1.57 -11.50
N PRO A 84 -6.24 0.24 -11.48
CA PRO A 84 -5.43 -0.67 -10.66
C PRO A 84 -3.93 -0.71 -11.02
N SER A 85 -3.50 -0.05 -12.11
CA SER A 85 -2.08 0.11 -12.42
C SER A 85 -1.36 1.07 -11.47
N ILE A 86 -2.11 1.77 -10.60
CA ILE A 86 -1.60 2.71 -9.60
C ILE A 86 -1.94 2.22 -8.20
N VAL A 87 -0.92 2.21 -7.33
CA VAL A 87 -1.07 1.81 -5.92
C VAL A 87 -0.38 2.80 -4.99
N TYR A 88 -0.82 2.80 -3.74
CA TYR A 88 -0.25 3.60 -2.67
C TYR A 88 0.09 2.67 -1.52
N ILE A 89 1.36 2.61 -1.12
CA ILE A 89 1.79 1.76 -0.01
C ILE A 89 2.33 2.61 1.13
N SER A 90 2.20 2.10 2.35
CA SER A 90 2.98 2.53 3.50
C SER A 90 3.99 1.45 3.85
N THR A 91 5.27 1.83 3.96
CA THR A 91 6.37 0.93 4.30
C THR A 91 7.47 1.68 5.03
N ASN A 92 8.15 1.01 5.96
CA ASN A 92 9.37 1.52 6.58
C ASN A 92 10.64 0.88 6.00
N SER A 93 10.52 0.23 4.85
CA SER A 93 11.61 -0.30 4.03
C SER A 93 11.56 0.31 2.63
N ASP A 94 12.72 0.48 2.01
CA ASP A 94 12.80 0.74 0.58
C ASP A 94 12.00 -0.34 -0.17
N PRO A 95 11.03 0.05 -1.02
CA PRO A 95 10.05 -0.89 -1.55
C PRO A 95 10.66 -1.95 -2.48
N VAL A 96 11.87 -1.71 -3.01
CA VAL A 96 12.54 -2.60 -3.96
C VAL A 96 13.62 -3.45 -3.28
N THR A 97 14.42 -2.84 -2.42
CA THR A 97 15.60 -3.47 -1.81
C THR A 97 15.34 -4.02 -0.41
N GLY A 98 14.31 -3.54 0.26
CA GLY A 98 13.99 -3.92 1.65
C GLY A 98 14.81 -3.17 2.71
N ASN A 99 15.79 -2.36 2.29
CA ASN A 99 16.65 -1.59 3.20
C ASN A 99 15.81 -0.68 4.12
N PRO A 100 16.10 -0.59 5.43
CA PRO A 100 15.36 0.29 6.34
C PRO A 100 15.35 1.76 5.88
N LEU A 101 14.19 2.41 5.94
CA LEU A 101 14.06 3.84 5.68
C LEU A 101 14.39 4.61 6.95
N ILE A 102 15.62 5.11 7.06
CA ILE A 102 16.06 5.96 8.17
C ILE A 102 15.87 7.43 7.77
N SER A 103 15.09 8.16 8.55
CA SER A 103 14.85 9.58 8.36
C SER A 103 16.09 10.39 8.71
N HIS A 104 16.48 11.30 7.84
CA HIS A 104 17.55 12.26 8.16
C HIS A 104 17.12 13.33 9.17
N SER A 105 15.84 13.44 9.49
CA SER A 105 15.33 14.49 10.39
C SER A 105 15.51 14.14 11.87
N ASP A 106 15.49 12.85 12.22
CA ASP A 106 15.62 12.37 13.60
C ASP A 106 16.39 11.04 13.75
N GLU A 107 16.99 10.54 12.66
CA GLU A 107 17.77 9.31 12.62
C GLU A 107 16.97 8.04 13.01
N GLN A 108 15.64 8.11 12.96
CA GLN A 108 14.76 6.96 13.25
C GLN A 108 14.21 6.33 11.98
N ARG A 109 13.83 5.07 12.09
CA ARG A 109 13.12 4.36 11.02
C ARG A 109 11.65 4.76 11.01
N HIS A 110 11.13 5.17 9.86
CA HIS A 110 9.74 5.61 9.73
C HIS A 110 9.00 4.94 8.59
N TYR A 111 7.69 4.75 8.78
CA TYR A 111 6.80 4.41 7.68
C TYR A 111 6.55 5.63 6.80
N GLU A 112 6.81 5.46 5.51
CA GLU A 112 6.64 6.48 4.49
C GLU A 112 5.68 5.99 3.40
N LEU A 113 5.03 6.93 2.73
CA LEU A 113 4.11 6.65 1.64
C LEU A 113 4.83 6.65 0.31
N PHE A 114 4.52 5.67 -0.53
CA PHE A 114 4.98 5.60 -1.91
C PHE A 114 3.81 5.41 -2.86
N CYS A 115 3.88 6.05 -4.03
CA CYS A 115 3.04 5.78 -5.18
C CYS A 115 3.78 4.81 -6.12
N GLY A 116 3.18 3.66 -6.37
CA GLY A 116 3.67 2.67 -7.32
C GLY A 116 2.87 2.74 -8.61
N LYS A 117 3.55 2.63 -9.75
CA LYS A 117 2.93 2.48 -11.07
C LYS A 117 3.47 1.28 -11.82
N THR A 118 2.59 0.53 -12.46
CA THR A 118 2.93 -0.59 -13.34
C THR A 118 2.42 -0.34 -14.76
N ASN A 119 3.14 -0.83 -15.77
CA ASN A 119 2.69 -0.83 -17.17
C ASN A 119 2.49 -2.26 -17.71
N ASP A 120 2.66 -3.28 -16.87
CA ASP A 120 2.74 -4.69 -17.26
C ASP A 120 1.85 -5.60 -16.41
N GLY A 121 0.76 -5.02 -15.86
CA GLY A 121 -0.23 -5.75 -15.08
C GLY A 121 0.28 -6.20 -13.70
N GLY A 122 1.23 -5.46 -13.14
CA GLY A 122 1.76 -5.64 -11.78
C GLY A 122 3.02 -6.50 -11.69
N GLN A 123 3.65 -6.86 -12.81
CA GLN A 123 4.90 -7.63 -12.80
C GLN A 123 6.08 -6.77 -12.35
N THR A 124 6.12 -5.52 -12.79
CA THR A 124 7.12 -4.54 -12.38
C THR A 124 6.48 -3.21 -11.97
N TRP A 125 7.18 -2.50 -11.08
CA TRP A 125 6.68 -1.27 -10.46
C TRP A 125 7.76 -0.18 -10.46
N THR A 126 7.36 1.03 -10.81
CA THR A 126 8.14 2.24 -10.57
C THR A 126 7.58 2.96 -9.35
N TRP A 127 8.46 3.34 -8.42
CA TRP A 127 8.08 3.95 -7.15
C TRP A 127 8.43 5.43 -7.10
N THR A 128 7.52 6.23 -6.53
CA THR A 128 7.75 7.63 -6.18
C THR A 128 7.38 7.85 -4.73
N ALA A 129 8.31 8.34 -3.92
CA ALA A 129 8.04 8.73 -2.54
C ALA A 129 7.05 9.89 -2.50
N LEU A 130 6.00 9.77 -1.68
CA LEU A 130 5.01 10.81 -1.40
C LEU A 130 5.31 11.53 -0.09
N THR A 131 5.93 10.84 0.85
CA THR A 131 6.52 11.37 2.07
C THR A 131 7.95 10.84 2.19
N SER A 132 8.83 11.58 2.85
CA SER A 132 10.20 11.16 3.13
C SER A 132 10.79 11.99 4.25
N ASN A 133 11.76 11.42 4.97
CA ASN A 133 12.41 12.08 6.10
C ASN A 133 11.42 12.61 7.15
N SER A 134 10.31 11.91 7.33
CA SER A 134 9.30 12.23 8.33
C SER A 134 9.87 12.03 9.73
N THR A 135 9.26 12.69 10.73
CA THR A 135 9.51 12.44 12.16
C THR A 135 8.36 11.69 12.84
N LYS A 136 7.43 11.20 12.01
CA LYS A 136 6.20 10.49 12.39
C LYS A 136 5.91 9.49 11.29
N ASP A 137 5.34 8.34 11.66
CA ASP A 137 4.90 7.34 10.70
C ASP A 137 3.70 7.84 9.88
N ASN A 138 3.68 7.49 8.60
CA ASN A 138 2.57 7.71 7.67
C ASN A 138 2.00 6.34 7.29
N LEU A 139 0.85 6.00 7.87
CA LEU A 139 0.26 4.66 7.84
C LEU A 139 -1.10 4.68 7.14
N ARG A 140 -1.52 3.50 6.68
CA ARG A 140 -2.87 3.19 6.21
C ARG A 140 -3.39 4.17 5.16
N PRO A 141 -2.70 4.25 3.99
CA PRO A 141 -3.22 5.02 2.88
C PRO A 141 -4.58 4.47 2.46
N MET A 142 -5.49 5.38 2.10
CA MET A 142 -6.83 5.10 1.63
C MET A 142 -7.10 5.91 0.37
N ARG A 143 -7.69 5.25 -0.62
CA ARG A 143 -8.10 5.85 -1.89
C ARG A 143 -9.62 5.79 -2.05
N PRO A 144 -10.35 6.85 -1.66
CA PRO A 144 -11.79 6.91 -1.88
C PRO A 144 -12.13 6.86 -3.37
N ARG A 145 -13.09 6.01 -3.74
CA ARG A 145 -13.65 5.99 -5.09
C ARG A 145 -14.41 7.28 -5.37
N ARG A 146 -14.33 7.75 -6.61
CA ARG A 146 -15.10 8.91 -7.11
C ARG A 146 -16.60 8.63 -7.09
N THR A 147 -17.39 9.56 -6.57
CA THR A 147 -18.83 9.35 -6.37
C THR A 147 -19.68 9.89 -7.53
N ASN A 148 -19.13 10.72 -8.41
CA ASN A 148 -19.85 11.27 -9.56
C ASN A 148 -19.13 10.98 -10.89
N LYS A 149 -19.69 10.05 -11.68
CA LYS A 149 -19.26 9.82 -13.08
C LYS A 149 -19.69 10.95 -14.03
N LYS A 150 -20.76 11.69 -13.69
CA LYS A 150 -21.38 12.73 -14.56
C LYS A 150 -20.68 14.09 -14.51
N ASN A 151 -20.17 14.47 -13.34
CA ASN A 151 -19.24 15.59 -13.20
C ASN A 151 -17.92 14.93 -12.85
N SER A 152 -17.02 14.78 -13.82
CA SER A 152 -15.68 14.25 -13.56
C SER A 152 -15.13 14.94 -12.32
N ASP A 153 -15.02 14.23 -11.19
CA ASP A 153 -14.42 14.80 -9.97
C ASP A 153 -13.07 15.34 -10.40
N ARG A 154 -12.96 16.67 -10.43
CA ARG A 154 -11.76 17.34 -10.91
C ARG A 154 -10.57 17.04 -10.02
N TYR A 155 -10.81 16.49 -8.84
CA TYR A 155 -9.83 16.26 -7.81
C TYR A 155 -9.71 14.77 -7.48
N ARG A 156 -8.48 14.30 -7.31
CA ARG A 156 -8.14 13.04 -6.65
C ARG A 156 -7.78 13.32 -5.20
N THR A 157 -8.08 12.38 -4.29
CA THR A 157 -7.81 12.51 -2.86
C THR A 157 -7.14 11.26 -2.29
N LEU A 158 -5.95 11.41 -1.70
CA LEU A 158 -5.31 10.36 -0.89
C LEU A 158 -5.45 10.76 0.57
N VAL A 159 -5.98 9.86 1.40
CA VAL A 159 -6.10 10.04 2.85
C VAL A 159 -5.21 9.04 3.56
N TRP A 160 -4.57 9.42 4.66
CA TRP A 160 -3.78 8.51 5.48
C TRP A 160 -3.75 8.95 6.94
N LEU A 161 -3.23 8.07 7.80
CA LEU A 161 -3.01 8.32 9.21
C LEU A 161 -1.55 8.72 9.44
N ARG A 162 -1.31 9.78 10.21
CA ARG A 162 0.05 10.23 10.54
C ARG A 162 0.22 10.39 12.05
N GLY A 163 1.24 9.77 12.64
CA GLY A 163 1.55 9.95 14.06
C GLY A 163 2.09 8.71 14.76
N ARG A 164 1.89 8.64 16.06
CA ARG A 164 2.35 7.52 16.91
C ARG A 164 1.32 6.40 16.94
N TYR A 165 1.73 5.16 16.71
CA TYR A 165 0.88 3.96 16.79
C TYR A 165 1.58 2.91 17.66
N LEU A 166 1.27 2.83 18.95
CA LEU A 166 1.90 1.85 19.85
C LEU A 166 1.12 0.54 19.92
N ALA A 167 -0.21 0.62 19.80
CA ALA A 167 -1.11 -0.52 19.73
C ALA A 167 -2.43 -0.11 19.08
N TYR A 168 -3.26 -1.07 18.65
CA TYR A 168 -4.63 -0.76 18.18
C TYR A 168 -5.53 -0.11 19.26
N THR A 169 -5.11 -0.12 20.53
CA THR A 169 -5.78 0.57 21.64
C THR A 169 -5.03 1.82 22.14
N ASP A 170 -3.80 2.06 21.68
CA ASP A 170 -2.97 3.21 22.10
C ASP A 170 -2.28 3.82 20.89
N TYR A 171 -2.90 4.88 20.37
CA TYR A 171 -2.41 5.61 19.23
C TYR A 171 -2.79 7.09 19.34
N LEU A 172 -1.97 7.93 18.72
CA LEU A 172 -2.27 9.34 18.49
C LEU A 172 -1.95 9.64 17.02
N GLN A 173 -3.01 9.64 16.21
CA GLN A 173 -2.92 9.79 14.76
C GLN A 173 -3.73 11.00 14.29
N GLU A 174 -3.15 11.76 13.37
CA GLU A 174 -3.82 12.77 12.58
C GLU A 174 -4.38 12.11 11.31
N ILE A 175 -5.51 12.60 10.81
CA ILE A 175 -5.98 12.27 9.46
C ILE A 175 -5.43 13.34 8.52
N VAL A 176 -4.64 12.92 7.53
CA VAL A 176 -4.06 13.81 6.53
C VAL A 176 -4.69 13.50 5.17
N ALA A 177 -4.98 14.55 4.40
CA ALA A 177 -5.49 14.42 3.05
C ALA A 177 -4.62 15.22 2.08
N ARG A 178 -4.26 14.61 0.95
CA ARG A 178 -3.68 15.27 -0.21
C ARG A 178 -4.71 15.29 -1.32
N ILE A 179 -5.02 16.47 -1.83
CA ILE A 179 -6.00 16.71 -2.89
C ILE A 179 -5.26 17.34 -4.08
N TRP A 180 -5.50 16.84 -5.29
CA TRP A 180 -4.88 17.39 -6.51
C TRP A 180 -5.81 17.29 -7.71
N GLU A 181 -5.66 18.19 -8.68
CA GLU A 181 -6.46 18.17 -9.91
C GLU A 181 -6.06 17.03 -10.85
N THR A 182 -7.06 16.41 -11.49
CA THR A 182 -6.85 15.50 -12.63
C THR A 182 -6.58 16.31 -13.88
N ASN A 183 -5.45 16.09 -14.54
CA ASN A 183 -5.19 16.71 -15.83
C ASN A 183 -6.22 16.22 -16.86
N ASN A 184 -6.87 17.15 -17.57
CA ASN A 184 -7.93 16.87 -18.56
C ASN A 184 -7.45 16.10 -19.82
N ASN A 185 -6.21 15.62 -19.87
CA ASN A 185 -5.63 14.98 -21.06
C ASN A 185 -5.77 13.44 -21.08
N GLU A 186 -6.46 12.83 -20.11
CA GLU A 186 -6.73 11.37 -20.05
C GLU A 186 -8.10 10.97 -20.63
N LYS A 187 -8.74 11.85 -21.41
CA LYS A 187 -9.99 11.61 -22.15
C LYS A 187 -9.72 12.09 -23.59
N ASP A 188 -9.79 11.32 -24.68
CA ASP A 188 -10.69 10.23 -25.03
C ASP A 188 -9.95 9.19 -25.90
N GLY A 189 -9.82 7.97 -25.39
CA GLY A 189 -9.67 6.78 -26.23
C GLY A 189 -11.06 6.19 -26.47
N GLU A 190 -11.94 6.93 -27.13
CA GLU A 190 -13.17 6.37 -27.69
C GLU A 190 -12.81 5.59 -28.96
N ASP A 191 -13.23 4.34 -28.96
CA ASP A 191 -13.17 3.40 -30.08
C ASP A 191 -13.56 4.07 -31.41
N LYS A 192 -12.71 3.88 -32.42
CA LYS A 192 -13.07 3.92 -33.83
C LYS A 192 -12.91 2.54 -34.43
#